data_AF-A0A1M6ZAM0-F1
#
_entry.id   AF-A0A1M6ZAM0-F1
#
_cell.length_a   1.000
_cell.length_b   1.000
_cell.length_c   1.000
_cell.angle_alpha   90.00
_cell.angle_beta   90.00
_cell.angle_gamma   90.00
#
_symmetry.space_group_name_H-M   'P 1'
#
loop_
_entity.id
_entity.type
_entity.pdbx_description
1 polymer ?
#
loop_
_entity_poly.entity_id
_entity_poly.type
_entity_poly.pdbx_seq_one_letter_code
_entity_poly.pdbx_strand_id
1 'polypeptide(L)' 'KQVYIYNKTQDYDVKMSQTGEDPHGIMIPCDFKYPIEKTCIKDAYLEFNSWGNNPVSSTDWYMNPVEGKVMNAFTK' A
#
# COMPACT_ATOMS: atom_id res chain seq x y z
N LYS A 1 4.89 -6.94 -20.41
CA LYS A 1 3.63 -7.62 -20.81
C LYS A 1 2.54 -7.06 -19.91
N GLN A 2 1.48 -6.48 -20.47
CA GLN A 2 0.41 -5.87 -19.68
C GLN A 2 -0.51 -6.96 -19.10
N VAL A 3 -0.83 -6.86 -17.81
CA VAL A 3 -1.76 -7.76 -17.11
C VAL A 3 -3.06 -7.01 -16.82
N TYR A 4 -4.18 -7.71 -16.92
CA TYR A 4 -5.52 -7.19 -16.62
C TYR A 4 -6.23 -8.13 -15.66
N ILE A 5 -7.06 -7.57 -14.76
CA ILE A 5 -8.00 -8.31 -13.91
C ILE A 5 -9.41 -7.93 -14.33
N TYR A 6 -10.24 -8.92 -14.64
CA TYR A 6 -11.64 -8.70 -14.99
C TYR A 6 -12.52 -8.55 -13.74
N ASN A 7 -13.22 -7.42 -13.61
CA ASN A 7 -14.17 -7.15 -12.54
C ASN A 7 -15.57 -7.66 -12.92
N LYS A 8 -15.93 -8.84 -12.44
CA LYS A 8 -17.23 -9.49 -12.71
C LYS A 8 -18.45 -8.70 -12.22
N THR A 9 -18.29 -7.87 -11.19
CA THR A 9 -19.41 -7.15 -10.57
C THR A 9 -19.81 -5.92 -11.38
N GLN A 10 -18.83 -5.27 -12.02
CA GLN A 10 -19.02 -4.01 -12.73
C GLN A 10 -18.76 -4.13 -14.25
N ASP A 11 -18.47 -5.34 -14.73
CA ASP A 11 -18.29 -5.70 -16.14
C ASP A 11 -17.23 -4.86 -16.88
N TYR A 12 -16.02 -4.76 -16.31
CA TYR A 12 -14.90 -4.08 -16.96
C TYR A 12 -13.53 -4.66 -16.57
N ASP A 13 -12.51 -4.38 -17.38
CA ASP A 13 -11.12 -4.78 -17.12
C ASP A 13 -10.36 -3.70 -16.34
N VAL A 14 -9.71 -4.11 -15.25
CA VAL A 14 -8.76 -3.30 -14.49
C VAL A 14 -7.35 -3.59 -15.02
N LYS A 15 -6.72 -2.58 -15.63
CA LYS A 15 -5.30 -2.61 -16.01
C LYS A 15 -4.46 -2.70 -14.74
N MET A 16 -3.62 -3.72 -14.58
CA MET A 16 -2.71 -3.80 -13.44
C MET A 16 -1.54 -2.83 -13.56
N SER A 17 -1.09 -2.31 -12.42
CA SER A 17 0.07 -1.44 -12.30
C SER A 17 1.33 -2.11 -12.87
N GLN A 18 2.12 -1.35 -13.62
CA GLN A 18 3.45 -1.76 -14.07
C GLN A 18 4.56 -1.20 -13.17
N THR A 19 5.80 -1.64 -13.39
CA THR A 19 6.98 -1.03 -12.76
C THR A 19 7.00 0.47 -13.04
N GLY A 20 7.08 1.27 -11.96
CA GLY A 20 7.02 2.73 -12.02
C GLY A 20 5.61 3.33 -11.87
N GLU A 21 4.55 2.50 -11.82
CA GLU A 21 3.19 2.91 -11.47
C GLU A 21 2.88 2.52 -10.00
N ASP A 22 1.94 3.25 -9.38
CA ASP A 22 1.51 2.95 -8.01
C ASP A 22 0.76 1.60 -7.94
N PRO A 23 1.07 0.72 -6.98
CA PRO A 23 0.39 -0.56 -6.84
C PRO A 23 -1.05 -0.39 -6.35
N HIS A 24 -1.97 -1.21 -6.89
CA HIS A 24 -3.36 -1.25 -6.41
C HIS A 24 -3.55 -1.95 -5.06
N GLY A 25 -2.53 -2.69 -4.58
CA GLY A 25 -2.58 -3.38 -3.30
C GLY A 25 -1.20 -3.85 -2.85
N ILE A 26 -1.04 -4.01 -1.54
CA ILE A 26 0.19 -4.48 -0.88
C ILE A 26 -0.17 -5.50 0.21
N MET A 27 0.76 -6.40 0.53
CA MET A 27 0.61 -7.40 1.59
C MET A 27 1.70 -7.16 2.64
N ILE A 28 1.29 -6.89 3.89
CA ILE A 28 2.18 -6.60 5.01
C ILE A 28 2.14 -7.76 6.02
N PRO A 29 3.27 -8.24 6.54
CA PRO A 29 3.34 -9.44 7.37
C PRO A 29 3.00 -9.19 8.85
N CYS A 30 2.06 -8.29 9.16
CA CYS A 30 1.65 -8.00 10.54
C CYS A 30 0.27 -7.33 10.60
N ASP A 31 -0.21 -7.08 11.81
CA ASP A 31 -1.35 -6.20 12.08
C ASP A 31 -1.00 -4.75 11.71
N PHE A 32 -1.19 -4.42 10.44
CA PHE A 32 -0.84 -3.13 9.87
C PHE A 32 -1.80 -2.02 10.33
N LYS A 33 -1.24 -0.87 10.73
CA LYS A 33 -2.05 0.33 10.97
C LYS A 33 -2.34 1.01 9.63
N TYR A 34 -3.60 1.13 9.28
CA TYR A 34 -3.98 1.69 7.99
C TYR A 34 -3.86 3.21 8.01
N PRO A 35 -3.35 3.86 6.95
CA PRO A 35 -3.48 5.30 6.80
C PRO A 35 -4.94 5.73 6.98
N ILE A 36 -5.16 6.83 7.71
CA ILE A 36 -6.51 7.40 7.84
C ILE A 36 -7.01 7.80 6.45
N GLU A 37 -8.32 7.68 6.21
CA GLU A 37 -8.97 8.03 4.94
C GLU A 37 -8.45 9.34 4.34
N LYS A 38 -8.15 9.34 3.03
CA LYS A 38 -7.51 10.43 2.27
C LYS A 38 -6.05 10.76 2.63
N THR A 39 -5.40 10.01 3.53
CA THR A 39 -3.96 10.14 3.79
C THR A 39 -3.18 9.24 2.85
N CYS A 40 -2.23 9.80 2.09
CA CYS A 40 -1.36 9.00 1.24
C CYS A 40 -0.43 8.12 2.10
N ILE A 41 -0.20 6.88 1.68
CA ILE A 41 0.61 5.93 2.45
C ILE A 41 2.05 6.42 2.66
N LYS A 42 2.63 7.12 1.68
CA LYS A 42 3.97 7.73 1.81
C LYS A 42 4.03 8.83 2.88
N ASP A 43 2.89 9.46 3.18
CA ASP A 43 2.80 10.50 4.19
C ASP A 43 2.54 9.93 5.58
N ALA A 44 1.95 8.73 5.65
CA ALA A 44 1.75 7.95 6.87
C ALA A 44 2.98 7.10 7.23
N TYR A 45 3.79 6.71 6.23
CA TYR A 45 5.00 5.90 6.37
C TYR A 45 6.10 6.48 5.49
N LEU A 46 6.99 7.28 6.08
CA LEU A 46 7.95 8.11 5.34
C LEU A 46 8.97 7.27 4.54
N GLU A 47 9.23 6.04 4.96
CA GLU A 47 10.16 5.13 4.29
C GLU A 47 9.51 4.24 3.22
N PHE A 48 8.19 4.39 2.99
CA PHE A 48 7.46 3.56 2.02
C PHE A 48 8.05 3.62 0.61
N ASN A 49 8.40 4.82 0.14
CA ASN A 49 9.01 4.98 -1.18
C ASN A 49 10.45 4.45 -1.24
N SER A 50 11.19 4.51 -0.12
CA SER A 50 12.52 3.90 -0.04
C SER A 50 12.43 2.39 -0.18
N TRP A 51 11.44 1.75 0.47
CA TRP A 51 11.13 0.34 0.29
C TRP A 51 10.69 0.01 -1.15
N GLY A 52 9.80 0.81 -1.74
CA GLY A 52 9.36 0.60 -3.13
C GLY A 52 10.51 0.65 -4.13
N ASN A 53 11.51 1.50 -3.89
CA ASN A 53 12.72 1.58 -4.71
C ASN A 53 13.74 0.48 -4.42
N ASN A 54 13.93 0.11 -3.15
CA ASN A 54 14.86 -0.94 -2.72
C ASN A 54 14.26 -1.79 -1.59
N PRO A 55 13.55 -2.88 -1.94
CA PRO A 55 12.83 -3.69 -0.94
C PRO A 55 13.76 -4.51 -0.04
N VAL A 56 15.06 -4.62 -0.37
CA VAL A 56 16.04 -5.40 0.41
C VAL A 56 16.51 -4.64 1.65
N SER A 57 16.54 -3.30 1.59
CA SER A 57 17.12 -2.46 2.65
C SER A 57 16.12 -1.86 3.64
N SER A 58 14.85 -1.73 3.27
CA SER A 58 13.79 -1.18 4.15
C SER A 58 12.76 -2.26 4.47
N THR A 59 13.13 -3.22 5.31
CA THR A 59 12.29 -4.41 5.56
C THR A 59 11.17 -4.21 6.59
N ASP A 60 11.19 -3.09 7.32
CA ASP A 60 10.32 -2.80 8.47
C ASP A 60 9.73 -1.39 8.45
N TRP A 61 9.69 -0.72 7.29
CA TRP A 61 9.11 0.63 7.13
C TRP A 61 7.70 0.77 7.75
N TYR A 62 6.91 -0.31 7.69
CA TYR A 62 5.54 -0.40 8.18
C TYR A 62 5.43 -0.45 9.71
N MET A 63 6.55 -0.57 10.43
CA MET A 63 6.60 -0.53 11.90
C MET A 63 6.69 0.89 12.45
N ASN A 64 6.99 1.89 11.60
CA ASN A 64 7.25 3.27 12.01
C ASN A 64 6.23 4.25 11.41
N PRO A 65 4.93 4.13 11.73
CA PRO A 65 3.93 5.07 11.24
C PRO A 65 4.09 6.46 11.86
N VAL A 66 3.73 7.48 11.10
CA VAL A 66 3.58 8.85 11.61
C VAL A 66 2.35 8.91 12.51
N GLU A 67 2.53 9.40 13.74
CA GLU A 67 1.46 9.57 14.71
C GLU A 67 0.34 10.48 14.17
N GLY A 68 -0.92 10.13 14.46
CA GLY A 68 -2.08 10.87 13.98
C GLY A 68 -2.42 10.69 12.50
N LYS A 69 -1.66 9.88 11.75
CA LYS A 69 -1.92 9.58 10.33
C LYS A 69 -2.36 8.15 10.06
N VAL A 70 -2.41 7.31 11.10
CA VAL A 70 -2.81 5.91 10.99
C VAL A 70 -3.89 5.55 12.00
N MET A 71 -4.63 4.50 11.70
CA MET A 71 -5.66 3.91 12.56
C MET A 71 -5.55 2.39 12.59
N ASN A 72 -5.97 1.78 13.69
CA ASN A 72 -6.14 0.33 13.75
C ASN A 72 -7.46 -0.03 13.06
N ALA A 73 -7.42 -0.81 11.98
CA ALA A 73 -8.64 -1.23 11.29
C ALA A 73 -9.48 -2.25 12.10
N PHE A 74 -8.86 -2.90 13.10
CA PHE A 74 -9.48 -3.93 13.92
C PHE A 74 -9.41 -3.60 15.41
N THR A 75 -9.72 -2.37 15.81
CA THR A 75 -10.11 -2.10 17.19
C THR A 75 -11.59 -2.45 17.36
N LYS A 76 -11.86 -3.55 18.08
CA LYS A 76 -13.19 -3.85 18.64
C LYS A 76 -13.59 -2.81 19.67
#